data_AF-A0A708BUV7-F1
#
_entry.id   AF-A0A708BUV7-F1
#
_cell.length_a   1.000
_cell.length_b   1.000
_cell.length_c   1.000
_cell.angle_alpha   90.00
_cell.angle_beta   90.00
_cell.angle_gamma   90.00
#
_symmetry.space_group_name_H-M   'P 1'
#
loop_
_entity.id
_entity.type
_entity.pdbx_description
1 polymer ?
#
loop_
_entity_poly.entity_id
_entity_poly.type
_entity_poly.pdbx_seq_one_letter_code
_entity_poly.pdbx_strand_id
1 'polypeptide(L)'
;MLTVPGLCWLCRMPLALSHWGICSVCARAVRQRVSVCPQCGLPARHPSLPCGRCLQKPPPWQRLVSVSNYTPPLSLLVHQLKFTRRSE
;
A
#
# COMPACT_ATOMS: atom_id res chain seq x y z
N MET A 1 29.04 -0.74 19.09
CA MET A 1 28.63 -0.78 17.67
C MET A 1 27.71 0.40 17.41
N LEU A 2 28.13 1.36 16.59
CA LEU A 2 27.24 2.42 16.11
C LEU A 2 26.30 1.78 15.08
N THR A 3 25.13 1.35 15.51
CA THR A 3 24.07 0.96 14.57
C THR A 3 23.68 2.21 13.80
N VAL A 4 24.14 2.34 12.56
CA VAL A 4 23.63 3.37 11.65
C VAL A 4 22.12 3.12 11.54
N PRO A 5 21.27 4.02 12.05
CA PRO A 5 19.84 3.79 12.02
C PRO A 5 19.39 3.76 10.57
N GLY A 6 18.70 2.69 10.17
CA GLY A 6 17.97 2.67 8.91
C GLY A 6 16.96 3.82 8.94
N LEU A 7 16.95 4.65 7.90
CA LEU A 7 16.01 5.76 7.78
C LEU A 7 14.74 5.28 7.09
N CYS A 8 13.61 5.86 7.48
CA CYS A 8 12.36 5.60 6.77
C CYS A 8 12.46 6.04 5.31
N TRP A 9 12.11 5.16 4.37
CA TRP A 9 12.12 5.43 2.93
C TRP A 9 11.21 6.59 2.49
N LEU A 10 10.21 6.96 3.32
CA LEU A 10 9.29 8.06 3.06
C LEU A 10 9.70 9.37 3.74
N CYS A 11 9.82 9.39 5.07
CA CYS A 11 10.04 10.62 5.83
C CYS A 11 11.49 10.86 6.24
N ARG A 12 12.40 9.91 5.95
CA ARG A 12 13.82 9.95 6.33
C ARG A 12 14.10 10.06 7.84
N MET A 13 13.10 9.88 8.70
CA MET A 13 13.29 9.79 10.15
C MET A 13 13.92 8.45 10.55
N PRO A 14 14.72 8.41 11.64
CA PRO A 14 15.31 7.17 12.15
C PRO A 14 14.26 6.11 12.47
N LEU A 15 14.50 4.86 12.05
CA LEU A 15 13.69 3.71 12.43
C LEU A 15 14.22 3.08 13.71
N ALA A 16 13.31 2.71 14.60
CA ALA A 16 13.65 1.86 15.74
C ALA A 16 14.14 0.47 15.28
N LEU A 17 13.62 -0.02 14.14
CA LEU A 17 14.01 -1.28 13.51
C LEU A 17 14.38 -0.99 12.05
N SER A 18 15.67 -0.96 11.75
CA SER A 18 16.20 -0.58 10.43
C SER A 18 15.67 -1.43 9.27
N HIS A 19 15.42 -2.72 9.50
CA HIS A 19 14.93 -3.65 8.48
C HIS A 19 13.46 -3.44 8.06
N TRP A 20 12.71 -2.57 8.75
CA TRP A 20 11.29 -2.32 8.41
C TRP A 20 11.11 -1.41 7.19
N GLY A 21 12.10 -0.59 6.87
CA GLY A 21 12.06 0.36 5.73
C GLY A 21 11.10 1.54 5.88
N ILE A 22 9.90 1.34 6.43
CA ILE A 22 8.88 2.39 6.61
C ILE A 22 8.49 2.50 8.09
N CYS A 23 8.48 3.72 8.63
CA CYS A 23 8.12 3.94 10.03
C CYS A 23 6.62 3.74 10.26
N SER A 24 6.23 3.48 11.51
CA SER A 24 4.82 3.23 11.88
C SER A 24 3.87 4.38 11.53
N VAL A 25 4.36 5.62 11.58
CA VAL A 25 3.61 6.83 11.22
C VAL A 25 3.34 6.85 9.71
N CYS A 26 4.38 6.70 8.89
CA CYS A 26 4.26 6.64 7.44
C CYS A 26 3.42 5.46 6.97
N ALA A 27 3.62 4.27 7.54
CA ALA A 27 2.84 3.08 7.23
C ALA A 27 1.35 3.29 7.52
N ARG A 28 1.01 3.98 8.62
CA ARG A 28 -0.38 4.33 8.94
C ARG A 28 -0.95 5.39 8.01
N ALA A 29 -0.14 6.36 7.60
CA ALA A 29 -0.57 7.45 6.71
C ALA A 29 -0.93 6.94 5.31
N VAL A 30 -0.19 5.95 4.78
CA VAL A 30 -0.42 5.43 3.43
C VAL A 30 -1.51 4.37 3.34
N ARG A 31 -1.99 3.81 4.46
CA ARG A 31 -3.09 2.84 4.42
C ARG A 31 -4.36 3.44 3.84
N GLN A 32 -4.97 2.70 2.91
CA GLN A 32 -6.23 3.09 2.27
C GLN A 32 -7.34 3.29 3.31
N ARG A 33 -7.99 4.45 3.29
CA ARG A 33 -9.14 4.77 4.16
C ARG A 33 -10.49 4.66 3.45
N VAL A 34 -10.48 4.38 2.15
CA VAL A 34 -11.69 4.34 1.33
C VAL A 34 -12.29 2.95 1.37
N SER A 35 -13.61 2.86 1.57
CA SER A 35 -14.35 1.62 1.39
C SER A 35 -14.33 1.20 -0.07
N VAL A 36 -13.79 0.02 -0.34
CA VAL A 36 -13.69 -0.57 -1.69
C VAL A 36 -14.47 -1.88 -1.76
N CYS A 37 -14.92 -2.21 -2.96
CA CYS A 37 -15.52 -3.51 -3.23
C CYS A 37 -14.49 -4.61 -2.93
N PRO A 38 -14.83 -5.64 -2.14
CA PRO A 38 -13.89 -6.72 -1.82
C PRO A 38 -13.47 -7.51 -3.06
N GLN A 39 -14.28 -7.49 -4.13
CA GLN A 39 -14.03 -8.26 -5.35
C GLN A 39 -13.26 -7.45 -6.41
N CYS A 40 -13.74 -6.27 -6.81
CA CYS A 40 -13.06 -5.48 -7.86
C CYS A 40 -12.11 -4.39 -7.35
N GLY A 41 -12.07 -4.08 -6.06
CA GLY A 41 -11.18 -3.04 -5.50
C GLY A 41 -11.56 -1.59 -5.82
N LEU A 42 -12.67 -1.36 -6.55
CA LEU A 42 -13.17 -0.01 -6.85
C LEU A 42 -13.97 0.56 -5.67
N PRO A 43 -14.12 1.89 -5.55
CA PRO A 43 -14.92 2.51 -4.50
C PRO A 43 -16.32 1.89 -4.40
N ALA A 44 -16.71 1.53 -3.18
CA ALA A 44 -18.01 0.91 -2.90
C ALA A 44 -18.50 1.32 -1.52
N ARG A 45 -19.83 1.36 -1.35
CA ARG A 45 -20.45 1.78 -0.09
C ARG A 45 -20.23 0.78 1.05
N HIS A 46 -20.19 -0.52 0.73
CA HIS A 46 -20.05 -1.59 1.72
C HIS A 46 -18.78 -2.41 1.43
N PRO A 47 -17.80 -2.43 2.34
CA PRO A 47 -16.53 -3.12 2.11
C PRO A 47 -16.63 -4.64 2.25
N SER A 48 -17.72 -5.15 2.80
CA SER A 48 -18.00 -6.58 2.97
C SER A 48 -18.85 -7.17 1.86
N LEU A 49 -19.47 -6.35 1.01
CA LEU A 49 -20.40 -6.81 -0.03
C LEU A 49 -19.87 -6.50 -1.44
N PRO A 50 -20.02 -7.41 -2.40
CA PRO A 50 -19.74 -7.11 -3.80
C PRO A 50 -20.59 -5.92 -4.30
N CYS A 51 -19.97 -5.03 -5.06
CA CYS A 51 -20.71 -3.92 -5.69
C CYS A 51 -21.59 -4.42 -6.85
N GLY A 52 -22.58 -3.63 -7.27
CA GLY A 52 -23.52 -4.02 -8.35
C GLY A 52 -22.85 -4.44 -9.66
N ARG A 53 -21.70 -3.85 -10.00
CA ARG A 53 -20.90 -4.26 -11.18
C ARG A 53 -20.39 -5.70 -11.05
N CYS A 54 -19.90 -6.07 -9.87
CA CYS A 54 -19.41 -7.41 -9.60
C CYS A 54 -20.54 -8.44 -9.56
N LEU A 55 -21.73 -8.05 -9.11
CA LEU A 55 -22.91 -8.92 -9.13
C LEU A 55 -23.39 -9.21 -10.55
N GLN A 56 -23.36 -8.21 -11.45
CA GLN A 56 -23.77 -8.38 -12.85
C GLN A 56 -22.71 -9.10 -13.69
N LYS A 57 -21.45 -8.71 -13.53
CA LYS A 57 -20.31 -9.25 -14.29
C LYS A 57 -19.11 -9.39 -13.34
N PRO A 58 -18.98 -10.55 -12.68
CA PRO A 58 -17.87 -10.76 -11.76
C PRO A 58 -16.53 -10.74 -12.52
N PRO A 59 -15.47 -10.13 -11.97
CA PRO A 59 -14.12 -10.31 -12.49
C PRO A 59 -13.68 -11.79 -12.37
N PRO A 60 -12.63 -12.21 -13.09
CA PRO A 60 -12.14 -13.60 -13.06
C PRO A 60 -11.45 -13.98 -11.74
N TRP A 61 -11.29 -13.06 -10.80
CA TRP A 61 -10.72 -13.29 -9.47
C TRP A 61 -11.78 -13.12 -8.37
N GLN A 62 -11.54 -13.76 -7.23
CA GLN A 62 -12.46 -13.77 -6.08
C GLN A 62 -12.34 -12.53 -5.20
N ARG A 63 -11.13 -12.02 -4.99
CA ARG A 63 -10.87 -10.89 -4.10
C ARG A 63 -9.69 -10.06 -4.59
N LEU A 64 -9.81 -8.73 -4.52
CA LEU A 64 -8.70 -7.80 -4.71
C LEU A 64 -8.25 -7.30 -3.33
N VAL A 65 -6.98 -7.51 -3.01
CA VAL A 65 -6.37 -7.04 -1.76
C VAL A 65 -5.30 -6.00 -2.08
N SER A 66 -5.46 -4.80 -1.52
CA SER A 66 -4.52 -3.70 -1.67
C SER A 66 -4.23 -3.05 -0.32
N VAL A 67 -3.01 -2.52 -0.17
CA VAL A 67 -2.62 -1.71 0.99
C VAL A 67 -3.02 -0.24 0.80
N SER A 68 -2.90 0.25 -0.43
CA SER A 68 -3.14 1.63 -0.82
C SER A 68 -3.43 1.74 -2.32
N ASN A 69 -3.82 2.94 -2.75
CA ASN A 69 -3.87 3.29 -4.15
C ASN A 69 -2.45 3.40 -4.74
N TYR A 70 -2.33 3.18 -6.04
CA TYR A 70 -1.07 3.35 -6.76
C TYR A 70 -0.81 4.83 -7.08
N THR A 71 -0.51 5.61 -6.03
CA THR A 71 -0.28 7.05 -6.10
C THR A 71 0.96 7.44 -5.30
N PRO A 72 1.53 8.64 -5.51
CA PRO A 72 2.59 9.15 -4.66
C PRO A 72 2.16 9.18 -3.18
N PRO A 73 3.07 8.93 -2.22
CA PRO A 73 4.50 8.67 -2.44
C PRO A 73 4.84 7.20 -2.77
N LEU A 74 3.89 6.26 -2.65
CA LEU A 74 4.16 4.83 -2.83
C LEU A 74 4.46 4.43 -4.27
N SER A 75 3.83 5.07 -5.25
CA SER A 75 4.10 4.78 -6.67
C SER A 75 5.57 5.03 -7.03
N LEU A 76 6.21 6.03 -6.41
CA LEU A 76 7.63 6.33 -6.60
C LEU A 76 8.51 5.20 -6.06
N LEU A 77 8.23 4.71 -4.86
CA LEU A 77 8.96 3.58 -4.28
C LEU A 77 8.80 2.31 -5.13
N VAL A 78 7.57 2.00 -5.57
CA VAL A 78 7.33 0.83 -6.44
C VAL A 78 8.06 0.97 -7.78
N HIS A 79 8.09 2.18 -8.36
CA HIS A 79 8.81 2.44 -9.60
C HIS A 79 10.32 2.23 -9.41
N GLN A 80 10.92 2.79 -8.35
CA GLN A 80 12.34 2.58 -8.04
C GLN A 80 12.66 1.09 -7.85
N LEU A 81 11.83 0.36 -7.09
CA LEU A 81 12.00 -1.07 -6.91
C LEU A 81 11.98 -1.83 -8.25
N LYS A 82 10.99 -1.57 -9.11
CA LYS A 82 10.81 -2.26 -10.38
C LYS A 82 11.90 -1.96 -11.41
N PHE A 83 12.35 -0.71 -11.48
CA PHE A 83 13.14 -0.23 -12.62
C PHE A 83 14.58 0.15 -12.28
N THR A 84 14.90 0.39 -11.00
CA THR A 84 16.26 0.74 -10.57
C THR A 84 16.88 -0.27 -9.62
N ARG A 85 16.15 -1.35 -9.25
CA ARG A 85 16.54 -2.35 -8.23
C ARG A 85 16.93 -1.75 -6.89
N ARG A 86 16.49 -0.52 -6.59
CA ARG A 86 16.68 0.09 -5.28
C ARG A 86 15.56 -0.38 -4.37
N SER A 87 15.94 -1.04 -3.28
CA SER A 87 15.04 -1.44 -2.19
C SER A 87 15.00 -0.42 -1.05
N GLU A 88 15.65 0.74 -1.20
CA GLU A 88 15.93 1.74 -0.15
C GLU A 88 15.48 3.15 -0.52
#